data_AF-A0A6A4VU18-F1
#
_entry.id   AF-A0A6A4VU18-F1
#
_cell.length_a   1.000
_cell.length_b   1.000
_cell.length_c   1.000
_cell.angle_alpha   90.00
_cell.angle_beta   90.00
_cell.angle_gamma   90.00
#
_symmetry.space_group_name_H-M   'P 1'
#
loop_
_entity.id
_entity.type
_entity.pdbx_description
1 polymer ?
#
loop_
_entity_poly.entity_id
_entity_poly.type
_entity_poly.pdbx_seq_one_letter_code
_entity_poly.pdbx_strand_id
1 'polypeptide(L)'
;MHLLLMVFLCQQLYSQYRDYHAQPVSSIVLRRQAPFPRLTLCPRVPLKDTKLLYDAEMLLTEGNITVEQFYNMTTLDLLECDEIQFQCYQSRFNMMRSFKSESPYSAYEAIPGTSWLGSWRARYYLALSRLDQKVHPIRCLTFDPSQQLRDSARDDIVHLCLKLKAVPLFQDAKAYRLFVHDTEEPNVGDLAAAELGPDVEQTASLDIPHEESLSLRLTARMFSLANLWRRPCREEPGYSAIQCLKECLWSRLAANISCRLPHMVGAGVYLPDMSGPLDHLPLCARPLIGQLPNCTDVSCTAAARPT
;
A
#
# COMPACT_ATOMS: atom_id res chain seq x y z
N MET A 1 17.39 35.73 44.28
CA MET A 1 16.89 34.43 43.79
C MET A 1 16.68 34.37 42.27
N HIS A 2 16.13 35.40 41.61
CA HIS A 2 15.80 35.32 40.17
C HIS A 2 17.03 35.24 39.24
N LEU A 3 18.15 35.90 39.57
CA LEU A 3 19.36 35.85 38.74
C LEU A 3 20.00 34.45 38.72
N LEU A 4 20.04 33.79 39.88
CA LEU A 4 20.55 32.41 40.03
C LEU A 4 19.70 31.40 39.26
N LEU A 5 18.37 31.56 39.27
CA LEU A 5 17.45 30.74 38.49
C LEU A 5 17.69 30.91 36.97
N MET A 6 17.85 32.15 36.51
CA MET A 6 18.10 32.44 35.08
C MET A 6 19.45 31.89 34.62
N VAL A 7 20.50 32.01 35.43
CA VAL A 7 21.82 31.43 35.11
C VAL A 7 21.74 29.90 35.03
N PHE A 8 21.03 29.26 35.96
CA PHE A 8 20.82 27.81 35.95
C PHE A 8 20.04 27.35 34.70
N LEU A 9 18.96 28.06 34.34
CA LEU A 9 18.18 27.78 33.14
C LEU A 9 18.99 27.96 31.85
N CYS A 10 19.79 29.04 31.76
CA CYS A 10 20.67 29.26 30.62
C CYS A 10 21.75 28.17 30.51
N GLN A 11 22.31 27.70 31.62
CA GLN A 11 23.25 26.57 31.62
C GLN A 11 22.59 25.27 31.18
N GLN A 12 21.36 24.98 31.63
CA GLN A 12 20.63 23.80 31.18
C GLN A 12 20.29 23.87 29.69
N LEU A 13 19.81 25.02 29.21
CA LEU A 13 19.57 25.25 27.77
C LEU A 13 20.84 25.09 26.95
N TYR A 14 21.96 25.64 27.41
CA TYR A 14 23.25 25.51 26.73
C TYR A 14 23.76 24.06 26.71
N SER A 15 23.61 23.32 27.82
CA SER A 15 23.94 21.90 27.88
C SER A 15 23.10 21.10 26.90
N GLN A 16 21.76 21.28 26.92
CA GLN A 16 20.84 20.61 26.01
C GLN A 16 21.16 20.95 24.55
N TYR A 17 21.48 22.20 24.24
CA TYR A 17 21.90 22.63 22.91
C TYR A 17 23.21 21.96 22.48
N ARG A 18 24.20 21.87 23.38
CA ARG A 18 25.48 21.23 23.09
C ARG A 18 25.33 19.72 22.90
N ASP A 19 24.52 19.06 23.73
CA ASP A 19 24.23 17.62 23.63
C ASP A 19 23.46 17.31 22.35
N TYR A 20 22.51 18.16 21.98
CA TYR A 20 21.86 18.13 20.67
C TYR A 20 22.95 18.23 19.57
N HIS A 21 23.81 19.26 19.58
CA HIS A 21 24.88 19.46 18.59
C HIS A 21 25.97 18.39 18.53
N ALA A 22 26.18 17.66 19.62
CA ALA A 22 27.18 16.61 19.70
C ALA A 22 26.71 15.27 19.11
N GLN A 23 25.40 15.07 18.88
CA GLN A 23 24.90 13.81 18.32
C GLN A 23 25.37 13.64 16.86
N PRO A 24 26.20 12.62 16.55
CA PRO A 24 26.68 12.40 15.20
C PRO A 24 25.52 11.94 14.31
N VAL A 25 25.22 12.71 13.26
CA VAL A 25 24.22 12.34 12.25
C VAL A 25 24.90 11.50 11.17
N SER A 26 25.43 10.33 11.55
CA SER A 26 26.01 9.39 10.58
C SER A 26 24.95 8.39 10.14
N SER A 27 24.55 8.44 8.87
CA SER A 27 23.80 7.34 8.24
C SER A 27 24.79 6.29 7.76
N ILE A 28 24.65 5.05 8.20
CA ILE A 28 25.44 3.95 7.65
C ILE A 28 24.68 3.40 6.45
N VAL A 29 25.27 3.53 5.26
CA VAL A 29 24.78 2.84 4.07
C VAL A 29 25.40 1.45 4.05
N LEU A 30 24.67 0.48 4.58
CA LEU A 30 25.04 -0.92 4.44
C LEU A 30 24.56 -1.41 3.08
N ARG A 31 25.50 -1.77 2.20
CA ARG A 31 25.16 -2.58 1.02
C ARG A 31 24.84 -3.99 1.50
N ARG A 32 23.56 -4.21 1.77
CA ARG A 32 23.00 -5.55 1.93
C ARG A 32 22.19 -5.89 0.68
N GLN A 33 22.06 -7.18 0.44
CA GLN A 33 21.14 -7.67 -0.57
C GLN A 33 19.71 -7.44 -0.08
N ALA A 34 18.87 -6.87 -0.94
CA ALA A 34 17.48 -6.64 -0.58
C ALA A 34 16.67 -7.93 -0.71
N PRO A 35 15.72 -8.19 0.20
CA PRO A 35 14.81 -9.32 0.07
C PRO A 35 13.94 -9.16 -1.19
N PHE A 36 13.33 -10.27 -1.63
CA PHE A 36 12.30 -10.19 -2.66
C PHE A 36 11.20 -9.19 -2.25
N PRO A 37 10.87 -8.19 -3.08
CA PRO A 37 9.94 -7.14 -2.71
C PRO A 37 8.50 -7.63 -2.70
N ARG A 38 7.61 -6.86 -2.07
CA ARG A 38 6.18 -7.00 -2.28
C ARG A 38 5.78 -6.39 -3.61
N LEU A 39 4.77 -6.99 -4.21
CA LEU A 39 4.23 -6.58 -5.51
C LEU A 39 2.75 -6.27 -5.33
N THR A 40 2.35 -5.02 -5.55
CA THR A 40 0.92 -4.64 -5.53
C THR A 40 0.46 -4.37 -6.95
N LEU A 41 -0.54 -5.12 -7.39
CA LEU A 41 -1.16 -5.01 -8.69
C LEU A 41 -2.50 -4.30 -8.57
N CYS A 42 -2.63 -3.16 -9.22
CA CYS A 42 -3.84 -2.36 -9.24
C CYS A 42 -4.37 -2.20 -10.67
N PRO A 43 -5.69 -2.01 -10.83
CA PRO A 43 -6.22 -1.50 -12.08
C PRO A 43 -5.65 -0.11 -12.39
N ARG A 44 -5.43 0.19 -13.67
CA ARG A 44 -4.98 1.51 -14.11
C ARG A 44 -6.17 2.47 -14.14
N VAL A 45 -6.06 3.56 -13.39
CA VAL A 45 -6.98 4.70 -13.46
C VAL A 45 -6.42 5.69 -14.50
N PRO A 46 -7.22 6.22 -15.44
CA PRO A 46 -8.69 6.35 -15.43
C PRO A 46 -9.46 5.17 -16.06
N LEU A 47 -10.61 4.87 -15.46
CA LEU A 47 -11.66 4.01 -16.01
C LEU A 47 -12.20 4.70 -17.29
N LYS A 48 -11.98 4.11 -18.47
CA LYS A 48 -12.32 4.76 -19.75
C LYS A 48 -13.83 4.84 -19.98
N ASP A 49 -14.61 3.96 -19.34
CA ASP A 49 -16.07 4.00 -19.38
C ASP A 49 -16.64 4.81 -18.21
N THR A 50 -16.58 6.13 -18.35
CA THR A 50 -17.16 7.07 -17.37
C THR A 50 -18.67 6.92 -17.24
N LYS A 51 -19.35 6.37 -18.25
CA LYS A 51 -20.78 6.10 -18.20
C LYS A 51 -21.08 4.93 -17.27
N LEU A 52 -20.36 3.82 -17.39
CA LEU A 52 -20.59 2.66 -16.52
C LEU A 52 -20.18 2.95 -15.07
N LEU A 53 -19.13 3.77 -14.86
CA LEU A 53 -18.83 4.30 -13.52
C LEU A 53 -19.98 5.15 -12.97
N TYR A 54 -20.48 6.10 -13.77
CA TYR A 54 -21.62 6.93 -13.38
C TYR A 54 -22.89 6.11 -13.09
N ASP A 55 -23.19 5.11 -13.91
CA ASP A 55 -24.32 4.21 -13.72
C ASP A 55 -24.17 3.41 -12.40
N ALA A 56 -22.97 2.93 -12.10
CA ALA A 56 -22.67 2.27 -10.83
C ALA A 56 -22.78 3.24 -9.63
N GLU A 57 -22.35 4.49 -9.78
CA GLU A 57 -22.52 5.54 -8.76
C GLU A 57 -24.01 5.83 -8.51
N MET A 58 -24.82 5.86 -9.57
CA MET A 58 -26.27 6.04 -9.49
C MET A 58 -26.93 4.87 -8.74
N LEU A 59 -26.61 3.63 -9.12
CA LEU A 59 -27.13 2.43 -8.45
C LEU A 59 -26.80 2.43 -6.95
N LEU A 60 -25.61 2.88 -6.59
CA LEU A 60 -25.18 2.98 -5.20
C LEU A 60 -25.88 4.12 -4.45
N THR A 61 -26.13 5.24 -5.12
CA THR A 61 -26.87 6.38 -4.55
C THR A 61 -28.33 6.01 -4.29
N GLU A 62 -28.92 5.20 -5.16
CA GLU A 62 -30.27 4.63 -5.04
C GLU A 62 -30.35 3.48 -4.02
N GLY A 63 -29.21 2.97 -3.54
CA GLY A 63 -29.15 1.85 -2.60
C GLY A 63 -29.36 0.47 -3.23
N ASN A 64 -29.30 0.37 -4.57
CA ASN A 64 -29.44 -0.88 -5.32
C ASN A 64 -28.20 -1.78 -5.22
N ILE A 65 -27.04 -1.21 -4.90
CA ILE A 65 -25.80 -1.94 -4.64
C ILE A 65 -25.13 -1.43 -3.35
N THR A 66 -24.34 -2.30 -2.71
CA THR A 66 -23.54 -1.93 -1.53
C THR A 66 -22.22 -1.27 -1.92
N VAL A 67 -21.56 -0.60 -0.97
CA VAL A 67 -20.20 -0.05 -1.16
C VAL A 67 -19.23 -1.15 -1.57
N GLU A 68 -19.29 -2.31 -0.95
CA GLU A 68 -18.44 -3.46 -1.30
C GLU A 68 -18.68 -3.92 -2.74
N GLN A 69 -19.93 -4.01 -3.18
CA GLN A 69 -20.29 -4.35 -4.55
C GLN A 69 -19.76 -3.31 -5.55
N PHE A 70 -19.84 -2.02 -5.21
CA PHE A 70 -19.26 -0.96 -6.03
C PHE A 70 -17.74 -1.10 -6.16
N TYR A 71 -17.03 -1.34 -5.05
CA TYR A 71 -15.59 -1.61 -5.08
C TYR A 71 -15.29 -2.85 -5.94
N ASN A 72 -16.08 -3.92 -5.85
CA ASN A 72 -15.86 -5.13 -6.65
C ASN A 72 -16.08 -4.91 -8.16
N MET A 73 -16.90 -3.94 -8.56
CA MET A 73 -17.06 -3.58 -9.98
C MET A 73 -15.81 -2.89 -10.55
N THR A 74 -15.07 -2.11 -9.75
CA THR A 74 -13.91 -1.32 -10.17
C THR A 74 -12.57 -2.06 -10.06
N THR A 75 -12.60 -3.40 -10.05
CA THR A 75 -11.57 -4.21 -9.42
C THR A 75 -11.03 -5.33 -10.29
N LEU A 76 -9.72 -5.58 -10.13
CA LEU A 76 -9.01 -6.69 -10.75
C LEU A 76 -9.41 -8.04 -10.12
N ASP A 77 -9.66 -9.03 -10.98
CA ASP A 77 -9.76 -10.44 -10.59
C ASP A 77 -8.56 -11.24 -11.14
N LEU A 78 -7.85 -11.92 -10.24
CA LEU A 78 -6.89 -12.96 -10.62
C LEU A 78 -7.65 -14.19 -11.10
N LEU A 79 -7.34 -14.67 -12.31
CA LEU A 79 -7.93 -15.90 -12.82
C LEU A 79 -7.06 -17.08 -12.42
N GLU A 80 -7.71 -18.16 -12.00
CA GLU A 80 -7.04 -19.44 -11.86
C GLU A 80 -6.51 -19.93 -13.23
N CYS A 81 -5.33 -20.55 -13.23
CA CYS A 81 -4.88 -21.30 -14.40
C CYS A 81 -5.50 -22.69 -14.32
N ASP A 82 -6.39 -23.02 -15.25
CA ASP A 82 -6.87 -24.39 -15.42
C ASP A 82 -5.71 -25.34 -15.71
N GLU A 83 -5.74 -26.54 -15.13
CA GLU A 83 -4.73 -27.59 -15.31
C GLU A 83 -4.52 -27.99 -16.78
N ILE A 84 -5.49 -27.71 -17.64
CA ILE A 84 -5.52 -28.09 -19.06
C ILE A 84 -4.78 -27.06 -19.94
N GLN A 85 -4.55 -25.83 -19.46
CA GLN A 85 -3.82 -24.80 -20.21
C GLN A 85 -2.32 -24.86 -19.91
N PHE A 86 -1.58 -25.60 -20.74
CA PHE A 86 -0.12 -25.84 -20.68
C PHE A 86 0.77 -24.59 -20.56
N GLN A 87 0.29 -23.38 -20.83
CA GLN A 87 1.11 -22.16 -20.83
C GLN A 87 1.53 -21.68 -19.43
N CYS A 88 0.73 -21.88 -18.37
CA CYS A 88 1.15 -21.51 -17.01
C CYS A 88 2.15 -22.51 -16.39
N TYR A 89 2.18 -23.74 -16.89
CA TYR A 89 3.02 -24.84 -16.38
C TYR A 89 4.46 -24.83 -16.91
N GLN A 90 4.77 -24.02 -17.93
CA GLN A 90 6.12 -23.93 -18.49
C GLN A 90 7.07 -23.06 -17.65
N SER A 91 6.55 -22.23 -16.73
CA SER A 91 7.39 -21.56 -15.74
C SER A 91 7.72 -22.54 -14.62
N ARG A 92 8.98 -22.55 -14.12
CA ARG A 92 9.38 -23.38 -12.95
C ARG A 92 8.62 -23.02 -11.66
N PHE A 93 7.79 -21.96 -11.70
CA PHE A 93 7.18 -21.30 -10.55
C PHE A 93 5.76 -20.82 -10.87
N ASN A 94 4.77 -21.71 -10.81
CA ASN A 94 3.36 -21.32 -10.92
C ASN A 94 2.87 -20.83 -9.54
N MET A 95 2.56 -19.52 -9.44
CA MET A 95 2.09 -18.89 -8.20
C MET A 95 0.61 -19.14 -7.88
N MET A 96 -0.13 -19.86 -8.73
CA MET A 96 -1.58 -19.99 -8.64
C MET A 96 -2.05 -21.44 -8.45
N ARG A 97 -1.24 -22.28 -7.80
CA ARG A 97 -1.60 -23.68 -7.56
C ARG A 97 -2.46 -23.80 -6.30
N SER A 98 -3.70 -24.28 -6.43
CA SER A 98 -4.49 -24.68 -5.27
C SER A 98 -3.79 -25.85 -4.55
N PHE A 99 -3.53 -25.69 -3.25
CA PHE A 99 -3.18 -26.83 -2.41
C PHE A 99 -4.48 -27.55 -2.07
N LYS A 100 -4.81 -28.63 -2.78
CA LYS A 100 -5.75 -29.62 -2.25
C LYS A 100 -5.00 -30.40 -1.16
N SER A 101 -5.25 -30.06 0.10
CA SER A 101 -4.84 -30.91 1.22
C SER A 101 -5.68 -32.20 1.17
N GLU A 102 -5.03 -33.36 1.14
CA GLU A 102 -5.68 -34.68 1.26
C GLU A 102 -6.14 -34.96 2.71
N SER A 103 -6.72 -33.96 3.38
CA SER A 103 -7.34 -34.11 4.69
C SER A 103 -8.87 -34.08 4.53
N PRO A 104 -9.61 -35.09 5.02
CA PRO A 104 -11.06 -35.17 4.87
C PRO A 104 -11.84 -34.16 5.73
N TYR A 105 -11.16 -33.21 6.39
CA TYR A 105 -11.79 -32.21 7.26
C TYR A 105 -11.19 -30.80 7.08
N SER A 106 -11.33 -30.21 5.88
CA SER A 106 -11.31 -28.74 5.75
C SER A 106 -11.84 -28.31 4.38
N ALA A 107 -13.16 -28.16 4.27
CA ALA A 107 -13.74 -27.28 3.27
C ALA A 107 -13.54 -25.84 3.77
N TYR A 108 -12.35 -25.27 3.55
CA TYR A 108 -12.12 -23.84 3.67
C TYR A 108 -11.60 -23.36 2.32
N GLU A 109 -12.30 -22.35 1.80
CA GLU A 109 -12.12 -21.68 0.52
C GLU A 109 -10.62 -21.49 0.21
N ALA A 110 -10.14 -22.17 -0.83
CA ALA A 110 -8.80 -21.92 -1.35
C ALA A 110 -8.78 -20.51 -1.94
N ILE A 111 -8.01 -19.59 -1.35
CA ILE A 111 -7.84 -18.24 -1.90
C ILE A 111 -7.05 -18.39 -3.22
N PRO A 112 -7.60 -17.98 -4.38
CA PRO A 112 -6.85 -18.01 -5.64
C PRO A 112 -5.56 -17.19 -5.51
N GLY A 113 -4.42 -17.76 -5.91
CA GLY A 113 -3.12 -17.05 -5.87
C GLY A 113 -2.27 -17.31 -4.60
N THR A 114 -2.53 -18.37 -3.85
CA THR A 114 -1.55 -18.88 -2.86
C THR A 114 -0.65 -19.94 -3.48
N SER A 115 0.65 -19.88 -3.21
CA SER A 115 1.61 -20.92 -3.57
C SER A 115 2.72 -21.01 -2.52
N TRP A 116 3.61 -21.99 -2.67
CA TRP A 116 4.83 -22.09 -1.87
C TRP A 116 5.73 -20.85 -1.97
N LEU A 117 5.60 -20.04 -3.03
CA LEU A 117 6.34 -18.79 -3.19
C LEU A 117 5.76 -17.62 -2.40
N GLY A 118 4.49 -17.67 -2.01
CA GLY A 118 3.80 -16.57 -1.35
C GLY A 118 2.30 -16.56 -1.61
N SER A 119 1.62 -15.52 -1.11
CA SER A 119 0.17 -15.37 -1.21
C SER A 119 -0.22 -14.02 -1.79
N TRP A 120 -1.14 -14.01 -2.75
CA TRP A 120 -1.86 -12.80 -3.15
C TRP A 120 -2.96 -12.49 -2.14
N ARG A 121 -3.04 -11.23 -1.71
CA ARG A 121 -4.03 -10.73 -0.75
C ARG A 121 -4.67 -9.47 -1.29
N ALA A 122 -5.98 -9.34 -1.11
CA ALA A 122 -6.73 -8.20 -1.62
C ALA A 122 -6.82 -7.08 -0.57
N ARG A 123 -6.76 -5.83 -1.02
CA ARG A 123 -6.96 -4.65 -0.18
C ARG A 123 -7.61 -3.53 -0.97
N TYR A 124 -8.45 -2.75 -0.32
CA TYR A 124 -9.04 -1.55 -0.90
C TYR A 124 -8.12 -0.35 -0.76
N TYR A 125 -8.10 0.48 -1.80
CA TYR A 125 -7.37 1.73 -1.86
C TYR A 125 -8.24 2.85 -2.45
N LEU A 126 -7.74 4.08 -2.35
CA LEU A 126 -8.14 5.19 -3.21
C LEU A 126 -7.00 5.50 -4.17
N ALA A 127 -7.33 5.87 -5.41
CA ALA A 127 -6.35 6.38 -6.35
C ALA A 127 -6.87 7.65 -7.01
N LEU A 128 -6.04 8.70 -7.01
CA LEU A 128 -6.31 9.93 -7.73
C LEU A 128 -6.27 9.66 -9.24
N SER A 129 -7.37 9.93 -9.92
CA SER A 129 -7.41 9.94 -11.36
C SER A 129 -6.71 11.18 -11.89
N ARG A 130 -5.81 10.95 -12.87
CA ARG A 130 -5.07 12.03 -13.54
C ARG A 130 -5.94 12.88 -14.46
N LEU A 131 -7.14 12.43 -14.83
CA LEU A 131 -8.00 13.14 -15.78
C LEU A 131 -8.97 14.12 -15.12
N ASP A 132 -9.56 13.75 -13.98
CA ASP A 132 -10.64 14.51 -13.34
C ASP A 132 -10.29 15.00 -11.94
N GLN A 133 -9.06 14.75 -11.46
CA GLN A 133 -8.60 15.08 -10.10
C GLN A 133 -9.51 14.51 -9.00
N LYS A 134 -10.31 13.49 -9.31
CA LYS A 134 -11.14 12.78 -8.34
C LYS A 134 -10.39 11.57 -7.84
N VAL A 135 -10.66 11.19 -6.59
CA VAL A 135 -10.26 9.86 -6.11
C VAL A 135 -11.29 8.81 -6.47
N HIS A 136 -10.77 7.67 -6.91
CA HIS A 136 -11.56 6.52 -7.29
C HIS A 136 -11.23 5.36 -6.35
N PRO A 137 -12.25 4.68 -5.79
CA PRO A 137 -12.05 3.46 -5.04
C PRO A 137 -11.62 2.33 -5.97
N ILE A 138 -10.55 1.63 -5.56
CA ILE A 138 -10.02 0.49 -6.29
C ILE A 138 -9.71 -0.64 -5.31
N ARG A 139 -9.82 -1.90 -5.74
CA ARG A 139 -9.21 -3.04 -5.04
C ARG A 139 -7.95 -3.43 -5.79
N CYS A 140 -6.86 -3.56 -5.04
CA CYS A 140 -5.61 -4.08 -5.55
C CYS A 140 -5.28 -5.41 -4.90
N LEU A 141 -4.36 -6.13 -5.52
CA LEU A 141 -3.85 -7.41 -5.04
C LEU A 141 -2.38 -7.26 -4.70
N THR A 142 -2.00 -7.56 -3.48
CA THR A 142 -0.63 -7.51 -3.00
C THR A 142 -0.10 -8.92 -2.84
N PHE A 143 1.00 -9.24 -3.51
CA PHE A 143 1.75 -10.46 -3.31
C PHE A 143 2.65 -10.31 -2.08
N ASP A 144 2.38 -11.13 -1.07
CA ASP A 144 3.25 -11.29 0.08
C ASP A 144 4.17 -12.50 -0.14
N PRO A 145 5.47 -12.28 -0.39
CA PRO A 145 6.40 -13.36 -0.70
C PRO A 145 6.72 -14.18 0.56
N SER A 146 6.78 -15.50 0.38
CA SER A 146 7.22 -16.46 1.39
C SER A 146 8.65 -16.18 1.86
N GLN A 147 8.99 -16.65 3.05
CA GLN A 147 10.36 -16.57 3.56
C GLN A 147 11.35 -17.26 2.61
N GLN A 148 10.96 -18.39 2.03
CA GLN A 148 11.78 -19.11 1.06
C GLN A 148 12.12 -18.26 -0.17
N LEU A 149 11.13 -17.57 -0.77
CA LEU A 149 11.37 -16.70 -1.92
C LEU A 149 12.23 -15.48 -1.55
N ARG A 150 12.01 -14.90 -0.36
CA ARG A 150 12.84 -13.82 0.16
C ARG A 150 14.30 -14.25 0.31
N ASP A 151 14.54 -15.50 0.70
CA ASP A 151 15.88 -16.06 0.87
C ASP A 151 16.51 -16.58 -0.42
N SER A 152 15.72 -17.06 -1.40
CA SER A 152 16.20 -17.62 -2.67
C SER A 152 16.43 -16.58 -3.77
N ALA A 153 15.79 -15.40 -3.69
CA ALA A 153 15.95 -14.32 -4.66
C ALA A 153 17.35 -13.68 -4.69
N ARG A 154 18.34 -14.31 -4.03
CA ARG A 154 19.69 -13.82 -3.89
C ARG A 154 20.49 -13.94 -5.20
N ASP A 155 20.29 -14.98 -6.00
CA ASP A 155 21.09 -15.16 -7.23
C ASP A 155 20.29 -15.65 -8.45
N ASP A 156 18.98 -15.87 -8.28
CA ASP A 156 18.15 -16.52 -9.29
C ASP A 156 17.21 -15.56 -10.02
N ILE A 157 17.02 -15.81 -11.33
CA ILE A 157 15.95 -15.19 -12.11
C ILE A 157 14.62 -15.80 -11.63
N VAL A 158 13.81 -14.98 -10.98
CA VAL A 158 12.46 -15.37 -10.56
C VAL A 158 11.49 -15.13 -11.71
N HIS A 159 10.90 -16.22 -12.22
CA HIS A 159 9.87 -16.15 -13.25
C HIS A 159 8.49 -16.18 -12.61
N LEU A 160 7.73 -15.11 -12.76
CA LEU A 160 6.36 -14.99 -12.27
C LEU A 160 5.38 -15.01 -13.45
N CYS A 161 4.47 -15.98 -13.47
CA CYS A 161 3.40 -16.06 -14.46
C CYS A 161 2.06 -15.67 -13.81
N LEU A 162 1.38 -14.67 -14.39
CA LEU A 162 0.10 -14.14 -13.91
C LEU A 162 -0.94 -14.19 -15.03
N LYS A 163 -2.15 -14.64 -14.71
CA LYS A 163 -3.31 -14.58 -15.61
C LYS A 163 -4.34 -13.62 -15.01
N LEU A 164 -4.56 -12.51 -15.70
CA LEU A 164 -5.36 -11.39 -15.19
C LEU A 164 -6.66 -11.26 -15.99
N LYS A 165 -7.81 -11.17 -15.31
CA LYS A 165 -9.09 -10.89 -15.97
C LYS A 165 -9.22 -9.41 -16.22
N ALA A 166 -9.28 -9.01 -17.50
CA ALA A 166 -9.63 -7.63 -17.85
C ALA A 166 -10.99 -7.26 -17.25
N VAL A 167 -11.02 -6.23 -16.40
CA VAL A 167 -12.26 -5.73 -15.80
C VAL A 167 -13.08 -5.07 -16.90
N PRO A 168 -14.41 -5.32 -16.98
CA PRO A 168 -15.26 -4.74 -18.02
C PRO A 168 -15.17 -3.21 -18.14
N LEU A 169 -14.83 -2.53 -17.04
CA LEU A 169 -14.66 -1.08 -16.96
C LEU A 169 -13.37 -0.53 -17.62
N PHE A 170 -12.43 -1.38 -18.03
CA PHE A 170 -11.19 -0.98 -18.70
C PHE A 170 -11.19 -1.45 -20.17
N GLN A 171 -11.34 -0.52 -21.10
CA GLN A 171 -11.08 -0.74 -22.53
C GLN A 171 -9.70 -0.19 -22.89
N ASP A 172 -8.62 -0.98 -22.76
CA ASP A 172 -7.39 -0.93 -23.58
C ASP A 172 -6.21 -1.75 -23.00
N ALA A 173 -5.23 -2.04 -23.87
CA ALA A 173 -4.03 -2.89 -23.75
C ALA A 173 -3.03 -2.59 -22.60
N LYS A 174 -3.38 -1.79 -21.59
CA LYS A 174 -2.58 -1.52 -20.38
C LYS A 174 -3.49 -1.41 -19.15
N ALA A 175 -4.22 -2.48 -18.87
CA ALA A 175 -5.25 -2.50 -17.83
C ALA A 175 -4.70 -2.38 -16.40
N TYR A 176 -3.40 -2.62 -16.19
CA TYR A 176 -2.85 -2.79 -14.84
C TYR A 176 -1.57 -2.02 -14.61
N ARG A 177 -1.40 -1.61 -13.35
CA ARG A 177 -0.17 -1.03 -12.83
C ARG A 177 0.38 -1.92 -11.72
N LEU A 178 1.66 -2.26 -11.86
CA LEU A 178 2.43 -2.95 -10.85
C LEU A 178 3.19 -1.93 -10.01
N PHE A 179 3.03 -2.01 -8.70
CA PHE A 179 3.78 -1.28 -7.70
C PHE A 179 4.77 -2.23 -7.04
N VAL A 180 6.03 -1.81 -6.95
CA VAL A 180 7.11 -2.54 -6.28
C VAL A 180 7.45 -1.80 -5.01
N HIS A 181 7.32 -2.48 -3.88
CA HIS A 181 7.54 -1.89 -2.56
C HIS A 181 8.09 -2.93 -1.59
N ASP A 182 8.58 -2.48 -0.44
CA ASP A 182 9.04 -3.37 0.62
C ASP A 182 7.86 -3.78 1.52
N THR A 183 8.09 -3.98 2.82
CA THR A 183 7.07 -4.28 3.82
C THR A 183 6.07 -3.14 4.03
N GLU A 184 6.47 -1.91 3.70
CA GLU A 184 5.61 -0.72 3.80
C GLU A 184 4.47 -0.73 2.78
N GLU A 185 3.34 -0.10 3.14
CA GLU A 185 2.20 0.05 2.25
C GLU A 185 2.51 0.99 1.09
N PRO A 186 2.16 0.62 -0.16
CA PRO A 186 2.45 1.44 -1.32
C PRO A 186 1.55 2.67 -1.36
N ASN A 187 2.07 3.81 -1.82
CA ASN A 187 1.25 4.89 -2.32
C ASN A 187 0.77 4.50 -3.73
N VAL A 188 -0.52 4.19 -3.86
CA VAL A 188 -1.12 3.81 -5.16
C VAL A 188 -1.73 5.01 -5.90
N GLY A 189 -1.44 6.22 -5.41
CA GLY A 189 -1.97 7.47 -5.92
C GLY A 189 -3.01 8.11 -5.01
N ASP A 190 -3.15 7.65 -3.77
CA ASP A 190 -3.95 8.33 -2.74
C ASP A 190 -3.29 9.60 -2.22
N LEU A 191 -1.96 9.68 -2.28
CA LEU A 191 -1.20 10.89 -1.97
C LEU A 191 -0.58 11.46 -3.24
N ALA A 192 -0.89 12.72 -3.54
CA ALA A 192 -0.27 13.44 -4.64
C ALA A 192 1.23 13.68 -4.36
N ALA A 193 2.02 13.89 -5.43
CA ALA A 193 3.45 14.16 -5.30
C ALA A 193 3.77 15.35 -4.38
N ALA A 194 2.91 16.37 -4.38
CA ALA A 194 3.03 17.53 -3.51
C ALA A 194 2.72 17.23 -2.03
N GLU A 195 1.96 16.17 -1.74
CA GLU A 195 1.54 15.78 -0.39
C GLU A 195 2.54 14.84 0.30
N LEU A 196 3.38 14.15 -0.47
CA LEU A 196 4.44 13.28 0.06
C LEU A 196 5.54 14.08 0.76
N GLY A 197 5.75 15.34 0.38
CA GLY A 197 6.87 16.14 0.84
C GLY A 197 8.21 15.72 0.19
N PRO A 198 9.30 16.43 0.50
CA PRO A 198 10.60 16.23 -0.16
C PRO A 198 11.34 14.96 0.27
N ASP A 199 11.00 14.42 1.45
CA ASP A 199 11.75 13.33 2.10
C ASP A 199 11.11 11.94 1.90
N VAL A 200 9.92 11.87 1.27
CA VAL A 200 9.21 10.62 1.03
C VAL A 200 9.27 10.27 -0.46
N GLU A 201 9.95 9.17 -0.78
CA GLU A 201 10.04 8.70 -2.16
C GLU A 201 8.71 8.17 -2.67
N GLN A 202 8.42 8.38 -3.96
CA GLN A 202 7.27 7.78 -4.60
C GLN A 202 7.46 6.27 -4.73
N THR A 203 6.39 5.51 -4.50
CA THR A 203 6.40 4.07 -4.74
C THR A 203 6.71 3.77 -6.20
N ALA A 204 7.73 2.94 -6.43
CA ALA A 204 8.12 2.51 -7.76
C ALA A 204 6.95 1.81 -8.46
N SER A 205 6.60 2.23 -9.68
CA SER A 205 5.47 1.67 -10.40
C SER A 205 5.68 1.65 -11.91
N LEU A 206 5.02 0.71 -12.58
CA LEU A 206 5.04 0.53 -14.03
C LEU A 206 3.70 -0.02 -14.55
N ASP A 207 3.34 0.34 -15.77
CA ASP A 207 2.14 -0.18 -16.43
C ASP A 207 2.46 -1.51 -17.12
N ILE A 208 1.64 -2.54 -16.90
CA ILE A 208 1.82 -3.86 -17.50
C ILE A 208 1.26 -3.85 -18.94
N PRO A 209 2.06 -4.19 -19.95
CA PRO A 209 1.58 -4.34 -21.32
C PRO A 209 0.71 -5.60 -21.48
N HIS A 210 -0.25 -5.55 -22.41
CA HIS A 210 -1.06 -6.70 -22.79
C HIS A 210 -0.22 -7.73 -23.53
N GLU A 211 -0.37 -9.02 -23.20
CA GLU A 211 0.21 -10.18 -23.92
C GLU A 211 1.75 -10.25 -24.03
N GLU A 212 2.48 -9.32 -23.43
CA GLU A 212 3.95 -9.30 -23.45
C GLU A 212 4.56 -9.75 -22.12
N SER A 213 5.64 -10.53 -22.21
CA SER A 213 6.44 -10.87 -21.04
C SER A 213 7.22 -9.66 -20.54
N LEU A 214 7.01 -9.28 -19.28
CA LEU A 214 7.72 -8.19 -18.63
C LEU A 214 8.95 -8.72 -17.89
N SER A 215 10.12 -8.13 -18.17
CA SER A 215 11.36 -8.39 -17.42
C SER A 215 11.75 -7.16 -16.63
N LEU A 216 11.97 -7.33 -15.32
CA LEU A 216 12.30 -6.25 -14.40
C LEU A 216 13.63 -6.51 -13.72
N ARG A 217 14.51 -5.50 -13.72
CA ARG A 217 15.71 -5.48 -12.91
C ARG A 217 15.52 -4.52 -11.76
N LEU A 218 15.41 -5.07 -10.55
CA LEU A 218 15.17 -4.29 -9.35
C LEU A 218 16.49 -4.02 -8.64
N THR A 219 16.70 -2.76 -8.25
CA THR A 219 17.81 -2.37 -7.37
C THR A 219 17.21 -1.66 -6.17
N ALA A 220 17.58 -2.11 -4.98
CA ALA A 220 17.10 -1.53 -3.74
C ALA A 220 18.26 -0.88 -2.98
N ARG A 221 17.95 0.25 -2.34
CA ARG A 221 18.87 1.00 -1.49
C ARG A 221 18.30 0.97 -0.09
N MET A 222 19.09 0.46 0.86
CA MET A 222 18.69 0.40 2.26
C MET A 222 19.42 1.47 3.05
N PHE A 223 18.67 2.20 3.87
CA PHE A 223 19.19 3.20 4.79
C PHE A 223 18.95 2.71 6.22
N SER A 224 20.01 2.64 7.02
CA SER A 224 19.89 2.44 8.46
C SER A 224 20.12 3.79 9.13
N LEU A 225 19.09 4.28 9.81
CA LEU A 225 19.14 5.52 10.57
C LEU A 225 19.12 5.19 12.06
N ALA A 226 19.96 5.86 12.84
CA ALA A 226 19.88 5.80 14.29
C ALA A 226 18.75 6.71 14.78
N ASN A 227 17.94 6.24 15.71
CA ASN A 227 16.94 7.07 16.37
C ASN A 227 17.65 8.07 17.30
N LEU A 228 17.79 9.32 16.85
CA LEU A 228 18.48 10.40 17.55
C LEU A 228 17.50 11.53 17.85
N TRP A 229 17.71 12.30 18.91
CA TRP A 229 16.86 13.47 19.22
C TRP A 229 16.84 14.49 18.06
N ARG A 230 17.96 14.60 17.35
CA ARG A 230 18.11 15.42 16.13
C ARG A 230 17.39 14.92 14.91
N ARG A 231 17.24 13.61 14.82
CA ARG A 231 16.70 12.93 13.66
C ARG A 231 15.93 11.71 14.18
N PRO A 232 14.79 11.97 14.81
CA PRO A 232 14.05 10.88 15.44
C PRO A 232 13.63 9.90 14.35
N CYS A 233 13.55 8.63 14.72
CA CYS A 233 13.07 7.55 13.87
C CYS A 233 12.11 6.70 14.69
N ARG A 234 11.12 6.09 14.04
CA ARG A 234 10.21 5.13 14.66
C ARG A 234 10.41 3.76 14.02
N GLU A 235 10.37 2.73 14.86
CA GLU A 235 10.60 1.33 14.47
C GLU A 235 9.34 0.46 14.72
N GLU A 236 8.20 1.10 14.97
CA GLU A 236 6.93 0.39 15.19
C GLU A 236 6.58 -0.46 13.95
N PRO A 237 6.22 -1.75 14.11
CA PRO A 237 5.86 -2.60 12.98
C PRO A 237 4.73 -1.97 12.16
N GLY A 238 4.92 -1.88 10.84
CA GLY A 238 3.94 -1.28 9.93
C GLY A 238 3.97 0.25 9.86
N TYR A 239 4.80 0.92 10.66
CA TYR A 239 5.04 2.34 10.51
C TYR A 239 5.81 2.63 9.22
N SER A 240 5.30 3.58 8.44
CA SER A 240 6.04 4.23 7.36
C SER A 240 5.59 5.68 7.23
N ALA A 241 6.42 6.52 6.61
CA ALA A 241 6.04 7.91 6.34
C ALA A 241 4.77 7.99 5.47
N ILE A 242 4.66 7.08 4.50
CA ILE A 242 3.46 6.94 3.66
C ILE A 242 2.24 6.59 4.51
N GLN A 243 2.34 5.56 5.37
CA GLN A 243 1.23 5.14 6.22
C GLN A 243 0.79 6.27 7.17
N CYS A 244 1.74 7.00 7.77
CA CYS A 244 1.44 8.18 8.60
C CYS A 244 0.63 9.24 7.84
N LEU A 245 1.06 9.59 6.62
CA LEU A 245 0.37 10.58 5.80
C LEU A 245 -1.03 10.12 5.41
N LYS A 246 -1.17 8.84 5.06
CA LYS A 246 -2.47 8.21 4.77
C LYS A 246 -3.40 8.24 5.98
N GLU A 247 -2.93 7.85 7.16
CA GLU A 247 -3.73 7.86 8.38
C GLU A 247 -4.18 9.26 8.77
N CYS A 248 -3.33 10.28 8.56
CA CYS A 248 -3.76 11.65 8.76
C CYS A 248 -4.83 12.07 7.74
N LEU A 249 -4.65 11.74 6.46
CA LEU A 249 -5.64 11.99 5.43
C LEU A 249 -6.97 11.34 5.78
N TRP A 250 -6.95 10.07 6.22
CA TRP A 250 -8.13 9.35 6.63
C TRP A 250 -8.79 9.98 7.84
N SER A 251 -8.02 10.40 8.83
CA SER A 251 -8.54 11.06 10.03
C SER A 251 -9.24 12.38 9.69
N ARG A 252 -8.65 13.21 8.83
CA ARG A 252 -9.28 14.45 8.35
C ARG A 252 -10.53 14.18 7.54
N LEU A 253 -10.47 13.19 6.66
CA LEU A 253 -11.61 12.79 5.84
C LEU A 253 -12.76 12.26 6.71
N ALA A 254 -12.47 11.38 7.65
CA ALA A 254 -13.42 10.79 8.57
C ALA A 254 -14.03 11.82 9.52
N ALA A 255 -13.27 12.83 9.95
CA ALA A 255 -13.82 13.96 10.72
C ALA A 255 -14.87 14.75 9.92
N ASN A 256 -14.74 14.81 8.59
CA ASN A 256 -15.69 15.48 7.72
C ASN A 256 -16.94 14.62 7.42
N ILE A 257 -16.75 13.32 7.16
CA ILE A 257 -17.85 12.41 6.76
C ILE A 257 -18.48 11.62 7.91
N SER A 258 -17.88 11.65 9.11
CA SER A 258 -18.31 10.95 10.33
C SER A 258 -18.46 9.43 10.19
N CYS A 259 -17.78 8.83 9.22
CA CYS A 259 -17.75 7.39 8.98
C CYS A 259 -16.38 6.96 8.43
N ARG A 260 -16.08 5.67 8.48
CA ARG A 260 -14.85 5.09 7.92
C ARG A 260 -15.12 4.43 6.56
N LEU A 261 -14.25 4.68 5.61
CA LEU A 261 -14.30 4.07 4.29
C LEU A 261 -13.50 2.75 4.26
N PRO A 262 -13.84 1.82 3.34
CA PRO A 262 -13.20 0.49 3.26
C PRO A 262 -11.67 0.48 3.14
N HIS A 263 -11.04 1.52 2.60
CA HIS A 263 -9.59 1.57 2.43
C HIS A 263 -8.83 2.11 3.66
N MET A 264 -9.54 2.61 4.68
CA MET A 264 -8.97 3.23 5.88
C MET A 264 -8.54 2.15 6.91
N VAL A 265 -7.63 1.28 6.50
CA VAL A 265 -7.22 0.09 7.26
C VAL A 265 -5.74 0.16 7.65
N GLY A 266 -5.35 -0.57 8.68
CA GLY A 266 -3.96 -0.60 9.17
C GLY A 266 -2.95 -1.10 8.14
N ALA A 267 -1.66 -0.89 8.39
CA ALA A 267 -0.61 -1.52 7.60
C ALA A 267 -0.68 -3.06 7.71
N GLY A 268 -0.53 -3.77 6.60
CA GLY A 268 -0.61 -5.23 6.55
C GLY A 268 -2.01 -5.83 6.76
N VAL A 269 -3.06 -5.01 6.82
CA VAL A 269 -4.45 -5.48 6.89
C VAL A 269 -4.97 -5.75 5.47
N TYR A 270 -5.53 -6.93 5.27
CA TYR A 270 -6.04 -7.42 4.00
C TYR A 270 -7.42 -8.02 4.18
N LEU A 271 -8.21 -8.03 3.10
CA LEU A 271 -9.54 -8.62 3.07
C LEU A 271 -9.51 -10.11 3.48
N PRO A 272 -10.53 -10.58 4.21
CA PRO A 272 -11.77 -9.87 4.58
C PRO A 272 -11.64 -8.96 5.81
N ASP A 273 -10.47 -8.91 6.45
CA ASP A 273 -10.25 -7.99 7.57
C ASP A 273 -10.15 -6.54 7.09
N MET A 274 -10.74 -5.66 7.89
CA MET A 274 -10.94 -4.25 7.62
C MET A 274 -10.59 -3.42 8.85
N SER A 275 -9.82 -3.97 9.78
CA SER A 275 -9.39 -3.30 11.00
C SER A 275 -8.43 -2.14 10.73
N GLY A 276 -8.47 -1.11 11.56
CA GLY A 276 -7.71 0.10 11.34
C GLY A 276 -7.86 1.17 12.42
N PRO A 277 -7.15 2.31 12.25
CA PRO A 277 -7.11 3.38 13.25
C PRO A 277 -8.47 4.05 13.51
N LEU A 278 -9.43 3.84 12.61
CA LEU A 278 -10.75 4.45 12.65
C LEU A 278 -11.88 3.46 12.96
N ASP A 279 -11.57 2.29 13.53
CA ASP A 279 -12.57 1.24 13.83
C ASP A 279 -13.67 1.67 14.82
N HIS A 280 -13.45 2.75 15.56
CA HIS A 280 -14.47 3.37 16.41
C HIS A 280 -15.58 4.07 15.63
N LEU A 281 -15.41 4.30 14.32
CA LEU A 281 -16.41 4.89 13.44
C LEU A 281 -17.18 3.81 12.66
N PRO A 282 -18.48 4.06 12.35
CA PRO A 282 -19.25 3.14 11.51
C PRO A 282 -18.72 3.14 10.07
N LEU A 283 -18.93 2.04 9.35
CA LEU A 283 -18.66 1.98 7.90
C LEU A 283 -19.59 2.93 7.15
N CYS A 284 -19.04 3.65 6.16
CA CYS A 284 -19.84 4.52 5.31
C CYS A 284 -20.82 3.73 4.45
N ALA A 285 -22.07 4.21 4.36
CA ALA A 285 -23.08 3.66 3.45
C ALA A 285 -22.85 4.06 1.98
N ARG A 286 -22.00 5.08 1.73
CA ARG A 286 -21.66 5.59 0.41
C ARG A 286 -20.14 5.77 0.30
N PRO A 287 -19.53 5.49 -0.87
CA PRO A 287 -18.12 5.77 -1.10
C PRO A 287 -17.92 7.27 -1.25
N LEU A 288 -16.68 7.71 -1.05
CA LEU A 288 -16.30 9.09 -1.34
C LEU A 288 -15.70 9.17 -2.74
N ILE A 289 -16.38 9.92 -3.62
CA ILE A 289 -15.91 10.23 -4.96
C ILE A 289 -15.86 11.76 -5.04
N GLY A 290 -14.66 12.33 -5.12
CA GLY A 290 -14.47 13.77 -5.03
C GLY A 290 -13.04 14.17 -4.75
N GLN A 291 -12.86 15.42 -4.31
CA GLN A 291 -11.56 15.93 -3.89
C GLN A 291 -11.25 15.52 -2.45
N LEU A 292 -10.01 15.10 -2.22
CA LEU A 292 -9.52 14.78 -0.88
C LEU A 292 -9.14 16.05 -0.11
N PRO A 293 -9.29 16.06 1.23
CA PRO A 293 -8.74 17.12 2.07
C PRO A 293 -7.20 17.05 2.07
N ASN A 294 -6.54 18.21 2.00
CA ASN A 294 -5.08 18.27 1.97
C ASN A 294 -4.47 18.06 3.38
N CYS A 295 -3.28 17.44 3.46
CA CYS A 295 -2.53 17.16 4.69
C CYS A 295 -1.15 17.86 4.79
N THR A 296 -0.89 18.93 4.03
CA THR A 296 0.41 19.62 3.96
C THR A 296 1.03 20.05 5.31
N ASP A 297 0.24 20.19 6.38
CA ASP A 297 0.72 20.67 7.69
C ASP A 297 1.08 19.54 8.67
N VAL A 298 1.02 18.28 8.22
CA VAL A 298 1.31 17.13 9.09
C VAL A 298 2.80 16.88 9.04
N SER A 299 3.46 17.17 10.16
CA SER A 299 4.81 16.69 10.37
C SER A 299 4.75 15.18 10.63
N CYS A 300 4.75 14.38 9.57
CA CYS A 300 5.14 12.96 9.62
C CYS A 300 6.68 12.85 9.75
N THR A 301 7.30 13.80 10.46
CA THR A 301 8.59 13.55 11.08
C THR A 301 8.32 12.69 12.30
N ALA A 302 9.27 11.84 12.67
CA ALA A 302 9.17 10.99 13.85
C ALA A 302 9.04 11.84 15.13
N ALA A 303 7.88 12.38 15.43
CA ALA A 303 7.66 13.10 16.67
C ALA A 303 7.44 12.06 17.77
N ALA A 304 8.43 11.89 18.63
CA ALA A 304 8.21 11.29 19.94
C ALA A 304 7.20 12.16 20.70
N ARG A 305 6.15 11.55 21.25
CA ARG A 305 5.40 12.20 22.33
C ARG A 305 6.35 12.34 23.52
N PRO A 306 6.38 13.49 24.22
CA PRO A 306 7.07 13.58 25.49
C PRO A 306 6.30 12.72 26.51
N THR A 307 7.00 11.77 27.14
CA THR A 307 6.63 11.22 28.46
C THR A 307 7.11 12.13 29.57
#